data_AF-A0A2Z4UHG9-F1
#
_entry.id   AF-A0A2Z4UHG9-F1
#
_cell.length_a   1.000
_cell.length_b   1.000
_cell.length_c   1.000
_cell.angle_alpha   90.00
_cell.angle_beta   90.00
_cell.angle_gamma   90.00
#
_symmetry.space_group_name_H-M   'P 1'
#
loop_
_entity.id
_entity.type
_entity.pdbx_description
1 polymer ?
#
loop_
_entity_poly.entity_id
_entity_poly.type
_entity_poly.pdbx_seq_one_letter_code
_entity_poly.pdbx_strand_id
1 'polypeptide(L)'
;MQNTSLTPTLKLLRGVLVFKIGVTVLLWAGPLLLFPVSLFETLMGEAPAPISYARLLGVAYLALIVNYAGGFVQATRGSIPWVTIWTGLVSNGGGLLMLTYLNLSDAQQTSPLTLVSMTALAMIVAGLTVCTARLRSSVGATPATA
;
A
#
# COMPACT_ATOMS: atom_id res chain seq x y z
N MET A 1 -4.93 30.51 0.10
CA MET A 1 -5.81 30.13 -1.01
C MET A 1 -5.62 28.64 -1.29
N GLN A 2 -6.64 27.81 -1.12
CA GLN A 2 -6.55 26.39 -1.49
C GLN A 2 -6.55 26.30 -3.03
N ASN A 3 -5.51 25.72 -3.62
CA ASN A 3 -5.50 25.46 -5.06
C ASN A 3 -6.66 24.52 -5.42
N THR A 4 -7.70 25.07 -6.04
CA THR A 4 -8.95 24.36 -6.38
C THR A 4 -8.69 23.12 -7.24
N SER A 5 -7.58 23.11 -8.00
CA SER A 5 -7.09 22.01 -8.82
C SER A 5 -6.61 20.78 -8.04
N LEU A 6 -6.15 20.94 -6.79
CA LEU A 6 -5.63 19.82 -5.97
C LEU A 6 -6.74 19.00 -5.32
N THR A 7 -7.88 19.62 -5.05
CA THR A 7 -9.02 19.01 -4.34
C THR A 7 -9.47 17.65 -4.89
N PRO A 8 -9.72 17.47 -6.20
CA PRO A 8 -10.14 16.16 -6.72
C PRO A 8 -9.05 15.09 -6.57
N THR A 9 -7.79 15.46 -6.77
CA THR A 9 -6.66 14.53 -6.65
C THR A 9 -6.42 14.11 -5.20
N LEU A 10 -6.55 15.04 -4.24
CA LEU A 10 -6.45 14.71 -2.82
C LEU A 10 -7.63 13.85 -2.34
N LYS A 11 -8.84 14.04 -2.88
CA LYS A 11 -9.98 13.15 -2.63
C LYS A 11 -9.70 11.72 -3.14
N LEU A 12 -9.17 11.60 -4.35
CA LEU A 12 -8.75 10.30 -4.90
C LEU A 12 -7.68 9.65 -4.03
N LEU A 13 -6.63 10.39 -3.67
CA LEU A 13 -5.54 9.90 -2.82
C LEU A 13 -6.05 9.38 -1.47
N ARG A 14 -6.99 10.11 -0.84
CA ARG A 14 -7.64 9.65 0.40
C ARG A 14 -8.33 8.30 0.22
N GLY A 15 -9.06 8.12 -0.88
CA GLY A 15 -9.68 6.84 -1.22
C GLY A 15 -8.64 5.72 -1.40
N VAL A 16 -7.55 5.98 -2.12
CA VAL A 16 -6.44 5.03 -2.30
C VAL A 16 -5.80 4.66 -0.95
N LEU A 17 -5.60 5.63 -0.06
CA LEU A 17 -5.02 5.39 1.26
C LEU A 17 -5.96 4.56 2.16
N VAL A 18 -7.26 4.83 2.15
CA VAL A 18 -8.25 4.02 2.90
C VAL A 18 -8.27 2.59 2.39
N PHE A 19 -8.32 2.40 1.06
CA PHE A 19 -8.26 1.08 0.45
C PHE A 19 -6.97 0.35 0.84
N LYS A 20 -5.82 1.02 0.72
CA LYS A 20 -4.51 0.47 1.09
C LYS A 20 -4.43 0.06 2.56
N ILE A 21 -4.94 0.88 3.48
CA ILE A 21 -4.99 0.56 4.91
C ILE A 21 -5.83 -0.69 5.13
N GLY A 22 -7.05 -0.73 4.58
CA GLY A 22 -7.94 -1.88 4.73
C GLY A 22 -7.31 -3.17 4.19
N VAL A 23 -6.77 -3.12 2.99
CA VAL A 23 -6.06 -4.23 2.34
C VAL A 23 -4.86 -4.69 3.18
N THR A 24 -4.04 -3.76 3.69
CA THR A 24 -2.86 -4.09 4.52
C THR A 24 -3.28 -4.73 5.84
N VAL A 25 -4.35 -4.25 6.48
CA VAL A 25 -4.89 -4.85 7.70
C VAL A 25 -5.41 -6.25 7.43
N LEU A 26 -6.22 -6.45 6.39
CA LEU A 26 -6.91 -7.72 6.16
C LEU A 26 -6.00 -8.84 5.65
N LEU A 27 -5.07 -8.52 4.74
CA LEU A 27 -4.26 -9.53 4.05
C LEU A 27 -2.85 -9.67 4.63
N TRP A 28 -2.35 -8.68 5.38
CA TRP A 28 -1.00 -8.70 5.96
C TRP A 28 -0.99 -8.55 7.48
N ALA A 29 -1.12 -7.32 7.99
CA ALA A 29 -0.90 -7.02 9.41
C ALA A 29 -1.81 -7.82 10.34
N GLY A 30 -3.09 -7.97 10.01
CA GLY A 30 -4.06 -8.74 10.78
C GLY A 30 -3.67 -10.21 10.89
N PRO A 31 -3.55 -10.96 9.77
CA PRO A 31 -3.06 -12.33 9.79
C PRO A 31 -1.73 -12.48 10.53
N LEU A 32 -0.74 -11.65 10.18
CA LEU A 32 0.60 -11.70 10.76
C LEU A 32 0.64 -11.41 12.26
N LEU A 33 -0.28 -10.63 12.81
CA LEU A 33 -0.32 -10.35 14.25
C LEU A 33 -1.25 -11.28 15.03
N LEU A 34 -2.36 -11.72 14.44
CA LEU A 34 -3.48 -12.32 15.18
C LEU A 34 -3.68 -13.80 14.90
N PHE A 35 -3.34 -14.29 13.71
CA PHE A 35 -3.63 -15.69 13.35
C PHE A 35 -2.75 -16.65 14.15
N PRO A 36 -3.30 -17.67 14.84
CA PRO A 36 -2.47 -18.69 15.47
C PRO A 36 -1.71 -19.51 14.42
N VAL A 37 -0.65 -20.22 14.83
CA VAL A 37 0.19 -21.06 13.95
C VAL A 37 -0.65 -22.05 13.14
N SER A 38 -1.65 -22.66 13.77
CA SER A 38 -2.58 -23.60 13.12
C SER A 38 -3.38 -22.96 11.96
N LEU A 39 -3.66 -21.65 12.02
CA LEU A 39 -4.36 -20.97 10.93
C LEU A 39 -3.42 -20.66 9.77
N PHE A 40 -2.12 -20.46 10.04
CA PHE A 40 -1.13 -20.35 8.96
C PHE A 40 -0.95 -21.68 8.24
N GLU A 41 -0.84 -22.79 8.97
CA GLU A 41 -0.73 -24.13 8.37
C GLU A 41 -1.95 -24.46 7.51
N THR A 42 -3.16 -24.14 7.98
CA THR A 42 -4.38 -24.43 7.22
C THR A 42 -4.57 -23.53 5.99
N LEU A 43 -4.21 -22.24 6.07
CA LEU A 43 -4.42 -21.30 4.96
C LEU A 43 -3.26 -21.21 3.97
N MET A 44 -2.03 -21.40 4.45
CA MET A 44 -0.80 -21.24 3.67
C MET A 44 -0.04 -22.56 3.45
N GLY A 45 -0.54 -23.67 4.01
CA GLY A 45 0.09 -25.00 3.94
C GLY A 45 1.23 -25.19 4.94
N GLU A 46 1.99 -24.13 5.22
CA GLU A 46 3.08 -24.13 6.18
C GLU A 46 3.10 -22.83 6.99
N ALA A 47 3.37 -22.94 8.29
CA ALA A 47 3.56 -21.77 9.13
C ALA A 47 4.98 -21.20 9.00
N PRO A 48 5.14 -19.87 8.98
CA PRO A 48 6.47 -19.27 9.04
C PRO A 48 7.22 -19.68 10.32
N ALA A 49 8.41 -20.27 10.16
CA ALA A 49 9.28 -20.67 11.27
C ALA A 49 10.60 -19.87 11.27
N PRO A 50 10.98 -19.21 12.38
CA PRO A 50 10.22 -19.05 13.62
C PRO A 50 9.11 -17.99 13.51
N ILE A 51 7.96 -18.26 14.16
CA ILE A 51 6.77 -17.39 14.12
C ILE A 51 7.04 -15.96 14.62
N SER A 52 8.07 -15.77 15.44
CA SER A 52 8.48 -14.45 15.95
C SER A 52 8.81 -13.46 14.83
N TYR A 53 9.44 -13.90 13.74
CA TYR A 53 9.72 -13.02 12.60
C TYR A 53 8.46 -12.64 11.82
N ALA A 54 7.48 -13.55 11.70
CA ALA A 54 6.19 -13.22 11.11
C ALA A 54 5.44 -12.18 11.94
N ARG A 55 5.48 -12.29 13.28
CA ARG A 55 4.90 -11.27 14.17
C ARG A 55 5.62 -9.93 14.04
N LEU A 56 6.95 -9.94 14.00
CA LEU A 56 7.75 -8.73 13.82
C LEU A 56 7.44 -8.05 12.47
N LEU A 57 7.28 -8.82 11.41
CA LEU A 57 6.82 -8.32 10.12
C LEU A 57 5.41 -7.73 10.20
N GLY A 58 4.50 -8.34 10.96
CA GLY A 58 3.19 -7.78 11.28
C GLY A 58 3.27 -6.40 11.94
N VAL A 59 4.21 -6.21 12.89
CA VAL A 59 4.46 -4.90 13.53
C VAL A 59 5.01 -3.89 12.53
N ALA A 60 5.88 -4.31 11.61
CA ALA A 60 6.38 -3.44 10.54
C ALA A 60 5.23 -2.97 9.62
N TYR A 61 4.30 -3.85 9.25
CA TYR A 61 3.11 -3.45 8.50
C TYR A 61 2.18 -2.53 9.30
N LEU A 62 2.08 -2.72 10.61
CA LEU A 62 1.34 -1.81 11.48
C LEU A 62 1.96 -0.40 11.49
N ALA A 63 3.29 -0.29 11.54
CA ALA A 63 3.98 1.00 11.42
C ALA A 63 3.72 1.66 10.05
N LEU A 64 3.65 0.88 8.97
CA LEU A 64 3.25 1.40 7.65
C LEU A 64 1.81 1.93 7.66
N ILE A 65 0.87 1.24 8.33
CA ILE A 65 -0.51 1.71 8.49
C ILE A 65 -0.54 3.06 9.21
N VAL A 66 0.27 3.25 10.27
CA VAL A 66 0.39 4.54 10.96
C VAL A 66 0.86 5.64 10.00
N ASN A 67 1.86 5.37 9.16
CA ASN A 67 2.30 6.33 8.13
C ASN A 67 1.18 6.66 7.12
N TYR A 68 0.40 5.67 6.69
CA TYR A 68 -0.73 5.87 5.77
C TYR A 68 -1.86 6.69 6.42
N ALA A 69 -2.16 6.44 7.70
CA ALA A 69 -3.12 7.22 8.46
C ALA A 69 -2.65 8.69 8.60
N GLY A 70 -1.37 8.90 8.91
CA GLY A 70 -0.77 10.24 8.94
C GLY A 70 -0.86 10.97 7.60
N GLY A 71 -0.60 10.28 6.49
CA GLY A 71 -0.77 10.86 5.15
C GLY A 71 -2.22 11.14 4.79
N PHE A 72 -3.17 10.31 5.23
CA PHE A 72 -4.60 10.59 5.08
C PHE A 72 -5.00 11.89 5.79
N VAL A 73 -4.55 12.09 7.03
CA VAL A 73 -4.80 13.32 7.78
C VAL A 73 -4.20 14.53 7.07
N GLN A 74 -2.96 14.44 6.58
CA GLN A 74 -2.35 15.51 5.78
C GLN A 74 -3.17 15.84 4.53
N ALA A 75 -3.61 14.83 3.78
CA ALA A 75 -4.44 15.01 2.59
C ALA A 75 -5.81 15.64 2.90
N THR A 76 -6.41 15.34 4.06
CA THR A 76 -7.65 16.01 4.50
C THR A 76 -7.46 17.49 4.79
N ARG A 77 -6.26 17.89 5.21
CA ARG A 77 -5.88 19.29 5.49
C ARG A 77 -5.44 20.05 4.24
N GLY A 78 -5.48 19.42 3.07
CA GLY A 78 -5.04 20.03 1.81
C GLY A 78 -3.53 19.94 1.56
N SER A 79 -2.77 19.29 2.45
CA SER A 79 -1.33 19.10 2.30
C SER A 79 -1.03 17.83 1.51
N ILE A 80 -0.01 17.87 0.64
CA ILE A 80 0.39 16.70 -0.15
C ILE A 80 1.32 15.82 0.69
N PRO A 81 0.93 14.57 1.04
CA PRO A 81 1.73 13.71 1.89
C PRO A 81 2.78 12.94 1.07
N TRP A 82 3.81 13.64 0.56
CA TRP A 82 4.78 13.06 -0.36
C TRP A 82 5.49 11.82 0.20
N VAL A 83 5.90 11.87 1.47
CA VAL A 83 6.54 10.72 2.13
C VAL A 83 5.62 9.51 2.11
N THR A 84 4.36 9.68 2.48
CA THR A 84 3.36 8.60 2.47
C THR A 84 3.14 8.01 1.08
N ILE A 85 3.08 8.86 0.04
CA ILE A 85 2.94 8.41 -1.35
C ILE A 85 4.14 7.54 -1.76
N TRP A 86 5.36 8.01 -1.50
CA TRP A 86 6.58 7.28 -1.84
C TRP A 86 6.74 5.99 -1.05
N THR A 87 6.48 6.00 0.26
CA THR A 87 6.41 4.77 1.06
C THR A 87 5.40 3.79 0.48
N GLY A 88 4.26 4.30 0.02
CA GLY A 88 3.22 3.48 -0.61
C GLY A 88 3.67 2.84 -1.93
N LEU A 89 4.38 3.60 -2.77
CA LEU A 89 4.93 3.11 -4.05
C LEU A 89 6.04 2.09 -3.83
N VAL A 90 7.00 2.35 -2.93
CA VAL A 90 8.10 1.43 -2.64
C VAL A 90 7.58 0.12 -2.06
N SER A 91 6.71 0.20 -1.04
CA SER A 91 6.19 -1.01 -0.38
C SER A 91 5.31 -1.86 -1.30
N ASN A 92 4.40 -1.26 -2.07
CA ASN A 92 3.45 -2.02 -2.88
C ASN A 92 3.97 -2.33 -4.27
N GLY A 93 4.77 -1.44 -4.85
CA GLY A 93 5.50 -1.71 -6.09
C GLY A 93 6.53 -2.79 -5.87
N GLY A 94 7.34 -2.71 -4.80
CA GLY A 94 8.27 -3.76 -4.42
C GLY A 94 7.56 -5.09 -4.15
N GLY A 95 6.46 -5.08 -3.39
CA GLY A 95 5.64 -6.27 -3.16
C GLY A 95 5.05 -6.87 -4.43
N LEU A 96 4.54 -6.04 -5.35
CA LEU A 96 3.98 -6.48 -6.62
C LEU A 96 5.05 -7.12 -7.50
N LEU A 97 6.21 -6.46 -7.63
CA LEU A 97 7.35 -6.97 -8.39
C LEU A 97 7.84 -8.29 -7.80
N MET A 98 7.96 -8.39 -6.48
CA MET A 98 8.42 -9.61 -5.82
C MET A 98 7.45 -10.77 -6.04
N LEU A 99 6.14 -10.56 -5.83
CA LEU A 99 5.15 -11.60 -6.07
C LEU A 99 5.13 -12.01 -7.55
N THR A 100 5.17 -11.05 -8.47
CA THR A 100 5.21 -11.36 -9.90
C THR A 100 6.45 -12.18 -10.25
N TYR A 101 7.63 -11.79 -9.75
CA TYR A 101 8.89 -12.49 -9.98
C TYR A 101 8.84 -13.92 -9.45
N LEU A 102 8.38 -14.13 -8.21
CA LEU A 102 8.27 -15.46 -7.61
C LEU A 102 7.28 -16.35 -8.36
N ASN A 103 6.12 -15.82 -8.78
CA ASN A 103 5.13 -16.60 -9.54
C ASN A 103 5.58 -16.95 -10.96
N LEU A 104 6.46 -16.16 -11.57
CA LEU A 104 7.04 -16.49 -12.87
C LEU A 104 8.21 -17.48 -12.74
N SER A 105 8.86 -17.52 -11.58
CA SER A 105 10.03 -18.38 -11.33
C SER A 105 9.63 -19.77 -10.84
N ASP A 106 8.57 -19.88 -10.05
CA ASP A 106 7.96 -21.17 -9.68
C ASP A 106 6.98 -21.60 -10.78
N ALA A 107 7.20 -22.76 -11.40
CA ALA A 107 6.29 -23.35 -12.39
C ALA A 107 4.96 -23.89 -11.79
N GLN A 108 4.64 -23.48 -10.56
CA GLN A 108 3.47 -23.88 -9.81
C GLN A 108 2.27 -22.98 -10.15
N GLN A 109 1.06 -23.52 -10.07
CA GLN A 109 -0.16 -22.71 -10.21
C GLN A 109 -0.22 -21.59 -9.16
N THR A 110 -0.39 -20.36 -9.63
CA THR A 110 -0.60 -19.18 -8.77
C THR A 110 -1.81 -19.41 -7.86
N SER A 111 -1.59 -19.35 -6.54
CA SER A 111 -2.68 -19.48 -5.58
C SER A 111 -3.69 -18.33 -5.72
N PRO A 112 -4.99 -18.55 -5.42
CA PRO A 112 -5.99 -17.49 -5.42
C PRO A 112 -5.62 -16.30 -4.51
N LEU A 113 -5.01 -16.58 -3.35
CA LEU A 113 -4.56 -15.55 -2.41
C LEU A 113 -3.45 -14.69 -3.01
N THR A 114 -2.53 -15.31 -3.74
CA THR A 114 -1.45 -14.62 -4.44
C THR A 114 -1.99 -13.72 -5.54
N LEU A 115 -2.95 -14.21 -6.33
CA LEU A 115 -3.62 -13.42 -7.38
C LEU A 115 -4.33 -12.20 -6.78
N VAL A 116 -5.13 -12.40 -5.73
CA VAL A 116 -5.83 -11.31 -5.02
C VAL A 116 -4.85 -10.29 -4.49
N SER A 117 -3.73 -10.75 -3.92
CA SER A 117 -2.66 -9.88 -3.41
C SER A 117 -2.03 -9.06 -4.53
N MET A 118 -1.66 -9.68 -5.66
CA MET A 118 -1.08 -9.00 -6.81
C MET A 118 -2.05 -7.95 -7.39
N THR A 119 -3.33 -8.28 -7.55
CA THR A 119 -4.34 -7.33 -8.04
C THR A 119 -4.50 -6.14 -7.09
N ALA A 120 -4.58 -6.39 -5.78
CA ALA A 120 -4.70 -5.32 -4.79
C ALA A 120 -3.49 -4.38 -4.81
N LEU A 121 -2.27 -4.94 -4.87
CA LEU A 121 -1.04 -4.16 -4.97
C LEU A 121 -0.99 -3.34 -6.26
N ALA A 122 -1.36 -3.93 -7.40
CA ALA A 122 -1.41 -3.24 -8.69
C ALA A 122 -2.38 -2.05 -8.67
N MET A 123 -3.59 -2.23 -8.12
CA MET A 123 -4.58 -1.16 -7.97
C MET A 123 -4.06 -0.01 -7.10
N ILE A 124 -3.37 -0.33 -6.00
CA ILE A 124 -2.77 0.68 -5.12
C ILE A 124 -1.65 1.44 -5.83
N VAL A 125 -0.74 0.73 -6.51
CA VAL A 125 0.37 1.34 -7.25
C VAL A 125 -0.14 2.23 -8.38
N ALA A 126 -1.13 1.76 -9.15
CA ALA A 126 -1.76 2.57 -10.20
C ALA A 126 -2.40 3.84 -9.61
N GLY A 127 -3.18 3.70 -8.53
CA GLY A 127 -3.82 4.84 -7.86
C GLY A 127 -2.82 5.88 -7.34
N LEU A 128 -1.74 5.42 -6.69
CA LEU A 128 -0.68 6.30 -6.20
C LEU A 128 0.09 6.97 -7.34
N THR A 129 0.33 6.26 -8.45
CA THR A 129 1.03 6.78 -9.63
C THR A 129 0.20 7.88 -10.31
N VAL A 130 -1.09 7.64 -10.51
CA VAL A 130 -2.02 8.64 -11.06
C VAL A 130 -2.09 9.87 -10.16
N CYS A 131 -2.17 9.69 -8.83
CA CYS A 131 -2.15 10.81 -7.89
C CYS A 131 -0.82 11.58 -8.00
N THR A 132 0.31 10.89 -8.05
CA THR A 132 1.64 11.51 -8.17
C THR A 132 1.75 12.35 -9.43
N ALA A 133 1.35 11.80 -10.58
CA ALA A 133 1.38 12.51 -11.85
C ALA A 133 0.52 13.79 -11.80
N ARG A 134 -0.74 13.68 -11.35
CA ARG A 134 -1.67 14.82 -11.24
C ARG A 134 -1.19 15.90 -10.27
N LEU A 135 -0.64 15.49 -9.13
CA LEU A 135 -0.11 16.42 -8.12
C LEU A 135 1.13 17.16 -8.65
N ARG A 136 2.06 16.45 -9.33
CA ARG A 136 3.24 17.08 -9.92
C ARG A 136 2.89 18.08 -11.02
N SER A 137 1.96 17.73 -11.91
CA SER A 137 1.47 18.65 -12.94
C SER A 137 0.83 19.91 -12.33
N SER A 138 0.15 19.76 -11.18
CA SER A 138 -0.49 20.89 -10.49
C SER A 138 0.51 21.80 -9.78
N VAL A 139 1.65 21.28 -9.32
CA VAL A 139 2.72 22.08 -8.70
C VAL A 139 3.54 22.81 -9.76
N GLY A 140 3.86 22.16 -10.89
CA GLY A 140 4.65 22.75 -11.98
C GLY A 140 3.90 23.79 -12.83
N ALA A 141 2.57 23.82 -12.77
CA ALA A 141 1.73 24.78 -13.50
C ALA A 141 1.64 26.17 -12.82
N THR A 142 2.32 26.39 -11.69
CA THR A 142 2.37 27.70 -11.04
C THR A 142 3.32 28.60 -11.85
N PRO A 143 2.85 29.64 -12.56
CA PRO A 143 3.74 30.53 -13.29
C PRO A 143 4.68 31.21 -12.29
N ALA A 144 5.98 31.24 -12.60
CA ALA A 144 6.93 32.10 -11.92
C ALA A 144 6.47 33.55 -12.14
N THR A 145 5.77 34.11 -11.15
CA THR A 145 5.51 35.54 -11.07
C THR A 145 6.65 36.12 -10.24
N ALA A 146 7.69 36.53 -10.94
CA ALA A 146 8.72 37.46 -10.47
C ALA A 146 9.02 38.42 -11.62
#